data_AF-A0A3P1V8E7-F1
#
_entry.id   AF-A0A3P1V8E7-F1
#
_cell.length_a   1.000
_cell.length_b   1.000
_cell.length_c   1.000
_cell.angle_alpha   90.00
_cell.angle_beta   90.00
_cell.angle_gamma   90.00
#
_symmetry.space_group_name_H-M   'P 1'
#
loop_
_entity.id
_entity.type
_entity.pdbx_description
1 polymer ?
#
loop_
_entity_poly.entity_id
_entity_poly.type
_entity_poly.pdbx_seq_one_letter_code
_entity_poly.pdbx_strand_id
1 'polypeptide(L)'
;MNPQTPQEVADKITHDLNDPTFLSDARHFSLGVEQLPEGINFPEDMPPDPPEQYYIQAGGSHDAMTLEIRVPHPTDGYRQYTVAREPIHTPEAWITLSWDNGGKEPFTLHLHPEEIFTAEQATPIFINFILNNQLPPNNLLRQIDA
;
A
#
# COMPACT_ATOMS: atom_id res chain seq x y z
N MET A 1 -10.54 -13.86 21.59
CA MET A 1 -9.67 -13.85 20.40
C MET A 1 -8.28 -13.48 20.86
N ASN A 2 -7.22 -13.99 20.22
CA ASN A 2 -5.86 -13.52 20.50
C ASN A 2 -5.55 -12.34 19.58
N PRO A 3 -4.81 -11.32 20.03
CA PRO A 3 -4.32 -10.26 19.15
C PRO A 3 -3.52 -10.86 18.01
N GLN A 4 -3.71 -10.33 16.81
CA GLN A 4 -2.87 -10.67 15.66
C GLN A 4 -1.42 -10.25 15.92
N THR A 5 -0.49 -11.08 15.48
CA THR A 5 0.95 -10.78 15.52
C THR A 5 1.42 -10.20 14.18
N PRO A 6 2.51 -9.39 14.16
CA PRO A 6 3.08 -8.91 12.89
C PRO A 6 3.43 -10.04 11.93
N GLN A 7 3.86 -11.21 12.43
CA GLN A 7 4.17 -12.35 11.57
C GLN A 7 2.91 -12.93 10.92
N GLU A 8 1.81 -13.09 11.65
CA GLU A 8 0.55 -13.57 11.08
C GLU A 8 0.01 -12.61 10.01
N VAL A 9 0.15 -11.30 10.23
CA VAL A 9 -0.20 -10.28 9.23
C VAL A 9 0.71 -10.40 8.01
N ALA A 10 2.03 -10.50 8.19
CA ALA A 10 2.99 -10.63 7.09
C ALA A 10 2.75 -11.89 6.26
N ASP A 11 2.45 -13.03 6.90
CA ASP A 11 2.15 -14.30 6.24
C ASP A 11 0.85 -14.19 5.42
N LYS A 12 -0.18 -13.53 5.98
CA LYS A 12 -1.45 -13.29 5.28
C LYS A 12 -1.25 -12.39 4.06
N ILE A 13 -0.55 -11.26 4.22
CA ILE A 13 -0.28 -10.34 3.12
C ILE A 13 0.54 -11.01 2.02
N THR A 14 1.54 -11.82 2.40
CA THR A 14 2.33 -12.60 1.44
C THR A 14 1.45 -13.57 0.67
N HIS A 15 0.55 -14.28 1.35
CA HIS A 15 -0.37 -15.20 0.70
C HIS A 15 -1.31 -14.47 -0.28
N ASP A 16 -1.97 -13.41 0.18
CA ASP A 16 -2.97 -12.68 -0.61
C ASP A 16 -2.34 -11.99 -1.82
N LEU A 17 -1.19 -11.33 -1.67
CA LEU A 17 -0.53 -10.66 -2.80
C LEU A 17 -0.09 -11.66 -3.87
N ASN A 18 0.41 -12.84 -3.48
CA ASN A 18 0.90 -13.86 -4.42
C ASN A 18 -0.21 -14.79 -4.96
N ASP A 19 -1.48 -14.59 -4.58
CA ASP A 19 -2.62 -15.22 -5.24
C ASP A 19 -3.06 -14.36 -6.44
N PRO A 20 -2.90 -14.83 -7.69
CA PRO A 20 -3.28 -14.07 -8.88
C PRO A 20 -4.76 -13.69 -8.96
N THR A 21 -5.61 -14.33 -8.14
CA THR A 21 -7.05 -14.09 -8.11
C THR A 21 -7.49 -13.18 -6.98
N PHE A 22 -6.63 -12.85 -6.02
CA PHE A 22 -7.00 -11.97 -4.91
C PHE A 22 -7.29 -10.56 -5.41
N LEU A 23 -6.30 -9.87 -6.00
CA LEU A 23 -6.48 -8.54 -6.60
C LEU A 23 -6.96 -8.62 -8.05
N SER A 24 -8.17 -9.13 -8.27
CA SER A 24 -8.65 -9.42 -9.63
C SER A 24 -10.00 -8.81 -10.01
N ASP A 25 -10.77 -8.29 -9.04
CA ASP A 25 -12.12 -7.77 -9.28
C ASP A 25 -12.49 -6.60 -8.35
N ALA A 26 -13.64 -5.99 -8.63
CA ALA A 26 -14.24 -4.92 -7.84
C ALA A 26 -14.42 -5.21 -6.33
N ARG A 27 -14.39 -6.47 -5.89
CA ARG A 27 -14.54 -6.82 -4.47
C ARG A 27 -13.21 -6.79 -3.74
N HIS A 28 -12.11 -6.98 -4.46
CA HIS A 28 -10.75 -7.01 -3.92
C HIS A 28 -9.85 -6.18 -4.84
N PHE A 29 -10.12 -4.89 -4.99
CA PHE A 29 -9.35 -4.01 -5.87
C PHE A 29 -8.10 -3.41 -5.21
N SER A 30 -7.97 -3.58 -3.90
CA SER A 30 -6.83 -3.12 -3.12
C SER A 30 -6.65 -3.94 -1.86
N LEU A 31 -5.44 -3.91 -1.32
CA LEU A 31 -5.05 -4.53 -0.07
C LEU A 31 -4.14 -3.58 0.69
N GLY A 32 -4.37 -3.41 1.98
CA GLY A 32 -3.56 -2.52 2.80
C GLY A 32 -3.32 -3.06 4.20
N VAL A 33 -2.28 -2.52 4.83
CA VAL A 33 -1.96 -2.75 6.23
C VAL A 33 -1.86 -1.40 6.91
N GLU A 34 -2.51 -1.30 8.06
CA GLU A 34 -2.52 -0.12 8.91
C GLU A 34 -1.99 -0.48 10.30
N GLN A 35 -1.14 0.37 10.85
CA GLN A 35 -0.63 0.20 12.21
C GLN A 35 -1.72 0.59 13.23
N LEU A 36 -2.09 -0.35 14.11
CA LEU A 36 -3.05 -0.05 15.17
C LEU A 36 -2.53 1.04 16.13
N PRO A 37 -3.41 1.94 16.61
CA PRO A 37 -3.02 2.94 17.60
C PRO A 37 -2.54 2.32 18.91
N GLU A 38 -1.73 3.06 19.67
CA GLU A 38 -1.30 2.61 21.00
C GLU A 38 -2.49 2.27 21.89
N GLY A 39 -2.45 1.10 22.53
CA GLY A 39 -3.52 0.60 23.39
C GLY A 39 -4.64 -0.18 22.68
N ILE A 40 -4.67 -0.19 21.35
CA ILE A 40 -5.60 -0.99 20.55
C ILE A 40 -4.93 -2.29 20.12
N ASN A 41 -5.52 -3.43 20.50
CA ASN A 41 -4.97 -4.76 20.22
C ASN A 41 -5.74 -5.52 19.13
N PHE A 42 -6.92 -5.03 18.76
CA PHE A 42 -7.82 -5.68 17.82
C PHE A 42 -8.35 -4.65 16.81
N PRO A 43 -8.34 -4.95 15.48
CA PRO A 43 -8.86 -4.03 14.47
C PRO A 43 -10.32 -3.64 14.67
N GLU A 44 -11.15 -4.53 15.21
CA GLU A 44 -12.56 -4.25 15.51
C GLU A 44 -12.78 -3.20 16.60
N ASP A 45 -11.74 -2.92 17.41
CA ASP A 45 -11.75 -1.89 18.44
C ASP A 45 -11.27 -0.52 17.90
N MET A 46 -10.93 -0.43 16.60
CA MET A 46 -10.53 0.81 15.98
C MET A 46 -11.69 1.84 16.02
N PRO A 47 -11.43 3.11 16.40
CA PRO A 47 -12.45 4.14 16.38
C PRO A 47 -12.94 4.38 14.94
N PRO A 48 -14.18 4.88 14.75
CA PRO A 48 -14.75 5.12 13.41
C PRO A 48 -13.95 6.10 12.55
N ASP A 49 -13.34 7.10 13.19
CA ASP A 49 -12.46 8.10 12.58
C ASP A 49 -11.11 8.06 13.29
N PRO A 50 -10.27 7.06 12.98
CA PRO A 50 -8.98 6.97 13.63
C PRO A 50 -8.09 8.15 13.23
N PRO A 51 -7.20 8.61 14.14
CA PRO A 51 -6.20 9.63 13.79
C PRO A 51 -5.41 9.15 12.56
N GLU A 52 -4.92 10.07 11.75
CA GLU A 52 -4.27 9.72 10.48
C GLU A 52 -3.14 8.72 10.71
N GLN A 53 -3.37 7.47 10.27
CA GLN A 53 -2.52 6.35 10.64
C GLN A 53 -1.44 6.12 9.61
N TYR A 54 -0.40 5.44 10.08
CA TYR A 54 0.65 4.89 9.26
C TYR A 54 0.11 3.67 8.53
N TYR A 55 -0.05 3.76 7.21
CA TYR A 55 -0.52 2.64 6.38
C TYR A 55 0.30 2.48 5.11
N ILE A 56 0.30 1.26 4.59
CA ILE A 56 0.75 0.90 3.24
C ILE A 56 -0.39 0.19 2.50
N GLN A 57 -0.58 0.49 1.22
CA GLN A 57 -1.60 -0.13 0.38
C GLN A 57 -1.06 -0.46 -1.01
N ALA A 58 -1.58 -1.54 -1.58
CA ALA A 58 -1.46 -1.89 -2.98
C ALA A 58 -2.82 -1.73 -3.67
N GLY A 59 -2.82 -1.11 -4.85
CA GLY A 59 -3.98 -1.03 -5.74
C GLY A 59 -3.62 -1.49 -7.15
N GLY A 60 -4.48 -2.28 -7.79
CA GLY A 60 -4.21 -2.85 -9.11
C GLY A 60 -4.47 -4.36 -9.14
N SER A 61 -3.55 -5.12 -9.75
CA SER A 61 -3.62 -6.57 -9.86
C SER A 61 -2.32 -7.25 -9.47
N HIS A 62 -2.33 -8.59 -9.40
CA HIS A 62 -1.14 -9.40 -9.16
C HIS A 62 0.04 -9.06 -10.08
N ASP A 63 -0.23 -8.75 -11.35
CA ASP A 63 0.81 -8.49 -12.35
C ASP A 63 1.21 -7.01 -12.45
N ALA A 64 0.37 -6.09 -11.99
CA ALA A 64 0.64 -4.66 -12.03
C ALA A 64 -0.15 -3.92 -10.95
N MET A 65 0.56 -3.42 -9.93
CA MET A 65 0.00 -2.64 -8.83
C MET A 65 0.84 -1.42 -8.50
N THR A 66 0.22 -0.37 -7.98
CA THR A 66 0.91 0.73 -7.32
C THR A 66 1.03 0.45 -5.84
N LEU A 67 2.06 1.00 -5.19
CA LEU A 67 2.18 1.06 -3.74
C LEU A 67 2.05 2.49 -3.25
N GLU A 68 1.20 2.68 -2.25
CA GLU A 68 1.00 3.95 -1.57
C GLU A 68 1.27 3.81 -0.08
N ILE A 69 1.94 4.81 0.50
CA ILE A 69 2.25 4.86 1.92
C ILE A 69 1.80 6.21 2.48
N ARG A 70 1.06 6.19 3.58
CA ARG A 70 0.76 7.37 4.38
C ARG A 70 1.61 7.38 5.64
N VAL A 71 2.25 8.51 5.91
CA VAL A 71 3.10 8.73 7.07
C VAL A 71 2.57 9.89 7.90
N PRO A 72 2.26 9.70 9.19
CA PRO A 72 1.87 10.80 10.07
C PRO A 72 2.93 11.90 10.07
N HIS A 73 2.49 13.15 9.99
CA HIS A 73 3.33 14.34 9.94
C HIS A 73 2.88 15.35 11.02
N PRO A 74 3.79 15.80 11.90
CA PRO A 74 3.42 16.55 13.11
C PRO A 74 2.76 17.91 12.84
N THR A 75 2.91 18.50 11.65
CA THR A 75 2.30 19.80 11.31
C THR A 75 1.19 19.72 10.28
N ASP A 76 1.24 18.72 9.40
CA ASP A 76 0.40 18.66 8.19
C ASP A 76 -0.60 17.51 8.28
N GLY A 77 -0.65 16.83 9.43
CA GLY A 77 -1.45 15.64 9.64
C GLY A 77 -0.74 14.38 9.12
N TYR A 78 -0.62 14.25 7.79
CA TYR A 78 0.14 13.20 7.13
C TYR A 78 0.82 13.67 5.84
N ARG A 79 1.73 12.83 5.34
CA ARG A 79 2.22 12.87 3.97
C ARG A 79 1.93 11.54 3.29
N GLN A 80 1.51 11.60 2.03
CA GLN A 80 1.28 10.42 1.23
C GLN A 80 2.35 10.32 0.15
N TYR A 81 2.79 9.09 -0.12
CA TYR A 81 3.84 8.80 -1.09
C TYR A 81 3.40 7.65 -1.97
N THR A 82 3.79 7.71 -3.24
CA THR A 82 3.93 6.50 -4.05
C THR A 82 5.36 5.99 -3.96
N VAL A 83 5.54 4.68 -4.09
CA VAL A 83 6.84 4.01 -4.02
C VAL A 83 7.33 3.69 -5.43
N ALA A 84 8.63 3.82 -5.68
CA ALA A 84 9.29 3.35 -6.88
C ALA A 84 10.24 2.18 -6.59
N ARG A 85 10.42 1.27 -7.54
CA ARG A 85 11.40 0.17 -7.49
C ARG A 85 12.83 0.68 -7.55
N GLU A 86 13.04 1.74 -8.33
CA GLU A 86 14.34 2.39 -8.55
C GLU A 86 14.18 3.92 -8.56
N PRO A 87 15.26 4.69 -8.32
CA PRO A 87 15.21 6.14 -8.39
C PRO A 87 14.78 6.62 -9.78
N ILE A 88 13.81 7.51 -9.82
CA ILE A 88 13.28 8.05 -11.08
C ILE A 88 14.29 9.06 -11.65
N HIS A 89 14.95 8.69 -12.73
CA HIS A 89 15.91 9.55 -13.44
C HIS A 89 15.30 10.32 -14.62
N THR A 90 14.23 9.78 -15.22
CA THR A 90 13.56 10.35 -16.40
C THR A 90 12.11 10.71 -16.05
N PRO A 91 11.84 11.96 -15.61
CA PRO A 91 10.52 12.32 -15.07
C PRO A 91 9.40 12.39 -16.11
N GLU A 92 9.70 12.21 -17.40
CA GLU A 92 8.75 12.38 -18.51
C GLU A 92 8.04 11.07 -18.90
N ALA A 93 8.49 9.92 -18.39
CA ALA A 93 7.88 8.63 -18.73
C ALA A 93 6.67 8.36 -17.83
N TRP A 94 5.48 8.43 -18.41
CA TRP A 94 4.22 8.18 -17.69
C TRP A 94 3.42 7.08 -18.39
N ILE A 95 2.92 6.14 -17.60
CA ILE A 95 2.03 5.07 -18.02
C ILE A 95 0.74 5.12 -17.21
N THR A 96 -0.36 4.76 -17.86
CA THR A 96 -1.67 4.65 -17.23
C THR A 96 -1.84 3.25 -16.64
N LEU A 97 -2.00 3.16 -15.33
CA LEU A 97 -2.43 1.94 -14.65
C LEU A 97 -3.93 2.07 -14.36
N SER A 98 -4.71 1.05 -14.72
CA SER A 98 -6.16 1.05 -14.51
C SER A 98 -6.64 -0.30 -14.02
N TRP A 99 -7.59 -0.29 -13.09
CA TRP A 99 -8.22 -1.50 -12.55
C TRP A 99 -9.67 -1.23 -12.16
N ASP A 100 -10.45 -2.30 -12.10
CA ASP A 100 -11.84 -2.24 -11.62
C ASP A 100 -11.84 -2.02 -10.10
N ASN A 101 -12.51 -0.96 -9.65
CA ASN A 101 -12.70 -0.64 -8.24
C ASN A 101 -14.17 -0.70 -7.80
N GLY A 102 -15.05 -1.31 -8.61
CA GLY A 102 -16.49 -1.36 -8.37
C GLY A 102 -17.22 -0.04 -8.66
N GLY A 103 -16.52 0.97 -9.18
CA GLY A 103 -17.10 2.21 -9.65
C GLY A 103 -17.82 2.08 -11.00
N LYS A 104 -18.39 3.19 -11.48
CA LYS A 104 -18.98 3.26 -12.83
C LYS A 104 -17.92 3.17 -13.94
N GLU A 105 -16.74 3.70 -13.65
CA GLU A 105 -15.57 3.69 -14.51
C GLU A 105 -14.40 3.09 -13.73
N PRO A 106 -13.44 2.42 -14.39
CA PRO A 106 -12.23 1.93 -13.75
C PRO A 106 -11.47 3.04 -13.02
N PHE A 107 -10.86 2.71 -11.89
CA PHE A 107 -9.90 3.60 -11.28
C PHE A 107 -8.66 3.67 -12.16
N THR A 108 -8.07 4.86 -12.27
CA THR A 108 -6.97 5.11 -13.18
C THR A 108 -5.96 6.06 -12.55
N LEU A 109 -4.68 5.69 -12.61
CA LEU A 109 -3.55 6.53 -12.19
C LEU A 109 -2.56 6.72 -13.33
N HIS A 110 -1.91 7.87 -13.35
CA HIS A 110 -0.74 8.13 -14.18
C HIS A 110 0.51 8.02 -13.32
N LEU A 111 1.32 7.00 -13.59
CA LEU A 111 2.46 6.59 -12.79
C LEU A 111 3.72 6.51 -13.64
N HIS A 112 4.88 6.66 -13.00
CA HIS A 112 6.13 6.30 -13.65
C HIS A 112 6.23 4.77 -13.75
N PRO A 113 6.86 4.17 -14.80
CA PRO A 113 7.00 2.72 -14.91
C PRO A 113 7.66 2.04 -13.70
N GLU A 114 8.53 2.75 -12.99
CA GLU A 114 9.15 2.26 -11.74
C GLU A 114 8.23 2.26 -10.54
N GLU A 115 7.06 2.91 -10.61
CA GLU A 115 6.05 2.93 -9.54
C GLU A 115 5.02 1.80 -9.69
N ILE A 116 5.17 0.96 -10.72
CA ILE A 116 4.34 -0.22 -10.95
C ILE A 116 5.12 -1.45 -10.53
N PHE A 117 4.51 -2.29 -9.70
CA PHE A 117 5.09 -3.49 -9.14
C PHE A 117 4.31 -4.72 -9.61
N THR A 118 4.98 -5.86 -9.74
CA THR A 118 4.32 -7.16 -9.60
C THR A 118 4.10 -7.47 -8.12
N ALA A 119 3.23 -8.42 -7.79
CA ALA A 119 3.04 -8.93 -6.44
C ALA A 119 4.35 -9.40 -5.79
N GLU A 120 5.20 -10.11 -6.55
CA GLU A 120 6.51 -10.57 -6.09
C GLU A 120 7.40 -9.39 -5.66
N GLN A 121 7.38 -8.29 -6.42
CA GLN A 121 8.16 -7.09 -6.10
C GLN A 121 7.59 -6.32 -4.91
N ALA A 122 6.27 -6.28 -4.76
CA ALA A 122 5.58 -5.56 -3.69
C ALA A 122 5.69 -6.27 -2.33
N THR A 123 5.63 -7.60 -2.32
CA THR A 123 5.63 -8.44 -1.11
C THR A 123 6.74 -8.09 -0.10
N PRO A 124 8.03 -8.01 -0.47
CA PRO A 124 9.09 -7.69 0.49
C PRO A 124 8.98 -6.28 1.08
N ILE A 125 8.33 -5.34 0.40
CA ILE A 125 8.10 -3.98 0.92
C ILE A 125 7.06 -4.03 2.03
N PHE A 126 5.96 -4.76 1.84
CA PHE A 126 4.97 -5.02 2.89
C PHE A 126 5.59 -5.74 4.09
N ILE A 127 6.37 -6.81 3.86
CA ILE A 127 7.00 -7.56 4.95
C ILE A 127 7.90 -6.65 5.79
N ASN A 128 8.73 -5.79 5.16
CA ASN A 128 9.57 -4.85 5.89
C ASN A 128 8.77 -3.78 6.63
N PHE A 129 7.66 -3.30 6.05
CA PHE A 129 6.75 -2.39 6.73
C PHE A 129 6.15 -3.04 7.98
N ILE A 130 5.64 -4.27 7.85
CA ILE A 130 4.92 -4.98 8.92
C ILE A 130 5.87 -5.41 10.05
N LEU A 131 6.99 -6.05 9.71
CA LEU A 131 7.87 -6.66 10.71
C LEU A 131 8.86 -5.67 11.33
N ASN A 132 9.29 -4.67 10.55
CA ASN A 132 10.37 -3.77 10.95
C ASN A 132 9.93 -2.30 11.07
N ASN A 133 8.68 -1.98 10.71
CA ASN A 133 8.19 -0.60 10.64
C ASN A 133 9.08 0.28 9.74
N GLN A 134 9.60 -0.28 8.65
CA GLN A 134 10.58 0.36 7.78
C GLN A 134 9.96 0.83 6.46
N LEU A 135 10.27 2.08 6.10
CA LEU A 135 9.97 2.65 4.79
C LEU A 135 11.02 2.27 3.75
N PRO A 136 10.65 2.23 2.46
CA PRO A 136 11.61 2.37 1.37
C PRO A 136 12.48 3.63 1.55
N PRO A 137 13.74 3.62 1.07
CA PRO A 137 14.59 4.80 1.05
C PRO A 137 13.89 6.03 0.45
N ASN A 138 14.14 7.22 0.99
CA ASN A 138 13.46 8.46 0.55
C ASN A 138 13.61 8.77 -0.94
N ASN A 139 14.70 8.35 -1.59
CA ASN A 139 14.89 8.52 -3.04
C ASN A 139 14.02 7.60 -3.90
N LEU A 140 13.29 6.67 -3.28
CA LEU A 140 12.26 5.83 -3.89
C LEU A 140 10.84 6.29 -3.54
N LEU A 141 10.69 7.36 -2.75
CA LEU A 141 9.39 7.88 -2.33
C LEU A 141 9.10 9.18 -3.07
N ARG A 142 8.05 9.19 -3.89
CA ARG A 142 7.54 10.42 -4.49
C ARG A 142 6.30 10.87 -3.73
N GLN A 143 6.38 12.05 -3.12
CA GLN A 143 5.22 12.63 -2.42
C GLN A 143 4.09 12.89 -3.43
N ILE A 144 2.87 12.56 -3.03
CA ILE A 144 1.65 12.83 -3.78
C ILE A 144 0.70 13.65 -2.93
N ASP A 145 -0.05 14.53 -3.58
CA ASP A 145 -1.16 15.25 -2.96
C ASP A 145 -2.37 14.31 -2.99
N ALA A 146 -2.97 14.07 -1.81
CA ALA A 146 -4.17 13.25 -1.63
C ALA A 146 -5.40 14.13 -1.46
#